data_AF-A0A3M6UGC8-F1
#
_entry.id   AF-A0A3M6UGC8-F1
#
_cell.length_a   1.000
_cell.length_b   1.000
_cell.length_c   1.000
_cell.angle_alpha   90.00
_cell.angle_beta   90.00
_cell.angle_gamma   90.00
#
_symmetry.space_group_name_H-M   'P 1'
#
loop_
_entity.id
_entity.type
_entity.pdbx_description
1 polymer ?
#
loop_
_entity_poly.entity_id
_entity_poly.type
_entity_poly.pdbx_seq_one_letter_code
_entity_poly.pdbx_strand_id
1 'polypeptide(L)'
;MRAKTTLAQRLPADMEKKIVEFHRFVLRAQRRHDYQLGHTSDMDETPMRFELPATRTLEFMGNRTVPILSCGGDKQSFTVVLAVKGNG
;
A
#
# COMPACT_ATOMS: atom_id res chain seq x y z
N MET A 1 9.40 0.71 -5.37
CA MET A 1 9.94 -0.55 -4.83
C MET A 1 8.87 -1.13 -3.92
N ARG A 2 8.17 -2.20 -4.33
CA ARG A 2 7.11 -2.82 -3.51
C ARG A 2 7.79 -3.69 -2.45
N ALA A 3 7.65 -3.35 -1.17
CA ALA A 3 8.05 -4.25 -0.10
C ALA A 3 7.23 -5.54 -0.21
N LYS A 4 7.87 -6.71 -0.10
CA LYS A 4 7.14 -7.98 0.02
C LYS A 4 6.29 -7.90 1.28
N THR A 5 4.98 -7.81 1.12
CA THR A 5 4.05 -7.90 2.24
C THR A 5 4.07 -9.33 2.77
N THR A 6 4.04 -9.46 4.10
CA THR A 6 3.89 -10.74 4.79
C THR A 6 2.69 -11.50 4.21
N LEU A 7 2.79 -12.83 4.19
CA LEU A 7 1.76 -13.77 3.74
C LEU A 7 0.36 -13.22 4.02
N ALA A 8 -0.48 -13.07 2.98
CA ALA A 8 -1.83 -12.55 3.14
C ALA A 8 -2.56 -13.36 4.22
N GLN A 9 -3.16 -12.66 5.18
CA GLN A 9 -3.98 -13.33 6.19
C GLN A 9 -5.11 -14.08 5.48
N ARG A 10 -5.29 -15.36 5.84
CA ARG A 10 -6.38 -16.17 5.28
C ARG A 10 -7.70 -15.51 5.64
N LEU A 11 -8.60 -15.37 4.65
CA LEU A 11 -9.93 -14.84 4.88
C LEU A 11 -10.66 -15.68 5.94
N PRO A 12 -11.18 -15.07 7.02
CA PRO A 12 -11.99 -15.79 8.00
C PRO A 12 -13.24 -16.39 7.34
N ALA A 13 -13.68 -17.56 7.84
CA ALA A 13 -14.75 -18.35 7.21
C ALA A 13 -16.10 -17.63 7.14
N ASP A 14 -16.35 -16.64 8.00
CA ASP A 14 -17.59 -15.86 8.07
C ASP A 14 -17.55 -14.56 7.26
N MET A 15 -16.42 -14.23 6.62
CA MET A 15 -16.22 -12.93 5.97
C MET A 15 -16.76 -12.87 4.54
N GLU A 16 -16.85 -14.00 3.83
CA GLU A 16 -17.27 -14.00 2.42
C GLU A 16 -18.67 -13.40 2.25
N LYS A 17 -19.63 -13.82 3.08
CA LYS A 17 -21.00 -13.29 3.05
C LYS A 17 -21.03 -11.79 3.39
N LYS A 18 -20.27 -11.36 4.40
CA LYS A 18 -20.18 -9.96 4.83
C LYS A 18 -19.60 -9.07 3.72
N ILE A 19 -18.58 -9.53 3.02
CA ILE A 19 -17.98 -8.83 1.87
C ILE A 19 -19.01 -8.64 0.75
N VAL A 20 -19.76 -9.69 0.40
CA VAL A 20 -20.80 -9.61 -0.64
C VAL A 20 -21.90 -8.63 -0.23
N GLU A 21 -22.37 -8.69 1.03
CA GLU A 21 -23.38 -7.77 1.55
C GLU A 21 -22.91 -6.31 1.55
N PHE A 22 -21.65 -6.08 1.93
CA PHE A 22 -21.03 -4.76 1.91
C PHE A 22 -20.93 -4.20 0.49
N HIS A 23 -20.44 -4.97 -0.48
CA HIS A 23 -20.38 -4.53 -1.88
C HIS A 23 -21.77 -4.18 -2.43
N ARG A 24 -22.80 -5.00 -2.14
CA ARG A 24 -24.18 -4.70 -2.53
C ARG A 24 -24.69 -3.42 -1.88
N PHE A 25 -24.34 -3.17 -0.62
CA PHE A 25 -24.67 -1.93 0.07
C PHE A 25 -24.03 -0.71 -0.62
N VAL A 26 -22.73 -0.75 -0.88
CA VAL A 26 -21.99 0.35 -1.53
C VAL A 26 -22.58 0.66 -2.92
N LEU A 27 -22.82 -0.36 -3.75
CA LEU A 27 -23.42 -0.17 -5.07
C LEU A 27 -24.82 0.44 -5.01
N ARG A 28 -25.63 0.07 -4.01
CA ARG A 28 -26.95 0.68 -3.81
C ARG A 28 -26.84 2.14 -3.38
N ALA A 29 -25.91 2.46 -2.48
CA ALA A 29 -25.68 3.83 -2.04
C ALA A 29 -25.20 4.72 -3.22
N GLN A 30 -24.26 4.22 -4.02
CA GLN A 30 -23.78 4.91 -5.22
C GLN A 30 -24.91 5.23 -6.20
N ARG A 31 -25.76 4.24 -6.53
CA ARG A 31 -26.90 4.47 -7.43
C ARG A 31 -27.96 5.38 -6.85
N ARG A 32 -28.23 5.31 -5.55
CA ARG A 32 -29.26 6.12 -4.89
C ARG A 32 -28.92 7.61 -4.88
N HIS A 33 -27.64 7.93 -4.74
CA HIS A 33 -27.17 9.30 -4.55
C HIS A 33 -26.42 9.86 -5.76
N ASP A 34 -26.31 9.08 -6.84
CA ASP A 34 -25.58 9.42 -8.06
C ASP A 34 -24.20 10.02 -7.75
N TYR A 35 -23.44 9.32 -6.90
CA TYR A 35 -22.12 9.81 -6.49
C TYR A 35 -21.20 9.90 -7.70
N GLN A 36 -20.86 11.12 -8.08
CA GLN A 36 -19.79 11.37 -9.05
C GLN A 36 -18.47 10.80 -8.55
N LEU A 37 -17.58 10.45 -9.49
CA LEU A 37 -16.31 9.81 -9.20
C LEU A 37 -15.44 10.61 -8.19
N GLY A 38 -15.48 11.95 -8.25
CA GLY A 38 -14.77 12.83 -7.32
C GLY A 38 -15.36 12.91 -5.90
N HIS A 39 -16.54 12.34 -5.66
CA HIS A 39 -17.15 12.27 -4.32
C HIS A 39 -16.75 11.02 -3.55
N THR A 40 -16.16 10.03 -4.23
CA THR A 40 -15.59 8.85 -3.57
C THR A 40 -14.10 9.07 -3.37
N SER A 41 -13.65 9.00 -2.13
CA SER A 41 -12.23 9.02 -1.79
C SER A 41 -11.86 7.77 -1.02
N ASP A 42 -10.72 7.19 -1.37
CA ASP A 42 -10.06 6.17 -0.58
C ASP A 42 -8.97 6.81 0.28
N MET A 43 -8.74 6.29 1.47
CA MET A 43 -7.71 6.78 2.38
C MET A 43 -7.08 5.61 3.10
N ASP A 44 -5.75 5.59 3.13
CA ASP A 44 -5.01 4.54 3.81
C ASP A 44 -3.81 5.10 4.57
N GLU A 45 -3.42 4.36 5.61
CA GLU A 45 -2.22 4.63 6.39
C GLU A 45 -1.13 3.64 5.99
N THR A 46 0.01 4.15 5.52
CA THR A 46 1.17 3.32 5.17
C THR A 46 2.40 3.76 5.97
N PRO A 47 3.07 2.84 6.68
CA PRO A 47 4.36 3.12 7.29
C PRO A 47 5.45 3.23 6.22
N MET A 48 6.16 4.36 6.20
CA MET A 48 7.29 4.64 5.31
C MET A 48 8.59 4.65 6.10
N ARG A 49 9.65 4.07 5.54
CA ARG A 49 10.99 4.09 6.16
C ARG A 49 11.73 5.37 5.80
N PHE A 50 12.49 5.92 6.74
CA PHE A 50 13.37 7.07 6.48
C PHE A 50 14.50 6.72 5.52
N GLU A 51 15.01 5.50 5.61
CA GLU A 51 16.05 4.98 4.73
C GLU A 51 15.56 3.74 3.99
N LEU A 52 15.73 3.77 2.67
CA LEU A 52 15.45 2.66 1.75
C LEU A 52 16.68 2.44 0.87
N PRO A 53 17.80 1.97 1.44
CA PRO A 53 19.00 1.72 0.66
C PRO A 53 18.70 0.73 -0.46
N ALA A 54 19.24 0.99 -1.65
CA ALA A 54 19.10 0.06 -2.76
C ALA A 54 19.71 -1.30 -2.35
N THR A 55 19.07 -2.40 -2.72
CA THR A 55 19.57 -3.75 -2.40
C THR A 55 20.50 -4.32 -3.47
N ARG A 56 20.76 -3.55 -4.54
CA ARG A 56 21.61 -3.95 -5.66
C ARG A 56 22.46 -2.78 -6.14
N THR A 57 23.72 -3.07 -6.45
CA THR A 57 24.58 -2.25 -7.30
C THR A 57 24.58 -2.86 -8.70
N LEU A 58 24.43 -2.04 -9.75
CA LEU A 58 24.57 -2.50 -11.14
C LEU A 58 25.99 -2.14 -11.58
N GLU A 59 26.87 -3.14 -11.64
CA GLU A 59 28.26 -2.99 -12.04
C GLU A 59 28.63 -4.06 -13.07
N PHE A 60 29.69 -3.79 -13.85
CA PHE A 60 30.22 -4.77 -14.79
C PHE A 60 30.72 -6.03 -14.07
N MET A 61 30.54 -7.18 -14.73
CA MET A 61 30.96 -8.47 -14.19
C MET A 61 32.48 -8.46 -13.93
N GLY A 62 32.89 -8.68 -12.68
CA GLY A 62 34.29 -8.63 -12.24
C GLY A 62 34.68 -7.40 -11.42
N ASN A 63 33.82 -6.38 -11.34
CA ASN A 63 34.05 -5.22 -10.47
C ASN A 63 33.82 -5.56 -8.98
N ARG A 64 34.56 -4.85 -8.11
CA ARG A 64 34.46 -5.00 -6.65
C ARG A 64 33.10 -4.55 -6.15
N THR A 65 32.43 -5.41 -5.37
CA THR A 65 31.18 -5.04 -4.68
C THR A 65 31.43 -3.89 -3.71
N VAL A 66 30.73 -2.77 -3.90
CA VAL A 66 30.69 -1.66 -2.96
C VAL A 66 29.51 -1.88 -1.99
N PRO A 67 29.75 -1.95 -0.67
CA PRO A 67 28.66 -2.07 0.28
C PRO A 67 27.85 -0.77 0.31
N ILE A 68 26.52 -0.89 0.22
CA ILE A 68 25.62 0.23 0.43
C ILE A 68 25.46 0.39 1.94
N LEU A 69 26.04 1.47 2.47
CA LEU A 69 25.93 1.84 3.88
C LEU A 69 24.64 2.62 4.09
N SER A 70 23.88 2.24 5.10
CA SER A 70 22.80 3.05 5.67
C SER A 70 23.36 3.95 6.78
N CYS A 71 22.70 5.07 7.05
CA CYS A 71 23.04 5.99 8.14
C CYS A 71 22.52 5.49 9.51
N GLY A 72 22.10 4.23 9.60
CA GLY A 72 21.60 3.61 10.83
C GLY A 72 20.12 3.88 11.13
N GLY A 73 19.42 4.62 10.26
CA GLY A 73 17.99 4.90 10.35
C GLY A 73 17.08 3.81 9.78
N ASP A 74 17.60 2.64 9.39
CA ASP A 74 16.85 1.57 8.69
C ASP A 74 15.62 1.04 9.44
N LYS A 75 15.59 1.23 10.75
CA LYS A 75 14.49 0.83 11.65
C LYS A 75 13.54 1.99 11.99
N GLN A 76 13.91 3.22 11.66
CA GLN A 76 13.04 4.37 11.85
C GLN A 76 12.02 4.41 10.72
N SER A 77 10.76 4.62 11.10
CA SER A 77 9.65 4.79 10.18
C SER A 77 8.78 5.94 10.62
N PHE A 78 8.09 6.54 9.66
CA PHE A 78 7.02 7.49 9.90
C PHE A 78 5.75 6.99 9.22
N THR A 79 4.62 7.39 9.77
CA THR A 79 3.32 7.08 9.18
C THR A 79 2.99 8.13 8.12
N VAL A 80 2.57 7.68 6.93
CA VAL A 80 1.94 8.53 5.93
C VAL A 80 0.47 8.15 5.83
N VAL A 81 -0.41 9.15 5.95
CA VAL A 81 -1.82 9.01 5.61
C VAL A 81 -2.05 9.74 4.30
N LEU A 82 -2.58 9.04 3.30
CA LEU A 82 -2.91 9.63 2.01
C LEU A 82 -4.37 9.36 1.68
N ALA A 83 -5.07 10.38 1.19
CA ALA A 83 -6.39 10.26 0.62
C ALA A 83 -6.36 10.61 -0.87
N VAL A 84 -7.02 9.80 -1.69
CA VAL A 84 -7.14 10.01 -3.14
C VAL A 84 -8.61 9.97 -3.51
N LYS A 85 -9.05 10.93 -4.30
CA LYS A 85 -10.41 10.94 -4.88
C LYS A 85 -10.41 10.18 -6.18
N GLY A 86 -11.56 9.67 -6.60
CA GLY A 86 -11.66 8.91 -7.85
C GLY A 86 -11.23 9.69 -9.12
N ASN A 87 -11.10 11.02 -9.05
CA ASN A 87 -10.62 11.87 -10.14
C ASN A 87 -9.13 12.26 -10.05
N GLY A 88 -8.37 11.67 -9.12
CA GLY A 88 -6.95 11.97 -8.90
C GLY A 88 -6.73 12.95 -7.75
#